data_AF-A0A8X6GML9-F1
#
_entry.id   AF-A0A8X6GML9-F1
#
_cell.length_a   1.000
_cell.length_b   1.000
_cell.length_c   1.000
_cell.angle_alpha   90.00
_cell.angle_beta   90.00
_cell.angle_gamma   90.00
#
_symmetry.space_group_name_H-M   'P 1'
#
loop_
_entity.id
_entity.type
_entity.pdbx_description
1 polymer ?
#
loop_
_entity_poly.entity_id
_entity_poly.type
_entity_poly.pdbx_seq_one_letter_code
_entity_poly.pdbx_strand_id
1 'polypeptide(L)'
;MDAETAKALRGRAKAALTRTKNFIEKDDQIFNKNDISNKLEKLELIYTEFDQADAALPFESSEMEEFEAKHYETKAKLQNILENLSVRTNVYNNSSGVF
;
A
#
# COMPACT_ATOMS: atom_id res chain seq x y z
N MET A 1 -17.55 -17.46 6.10
CA MET A 1 -17.73 -16.05 6.50
C MET A 1 -19.14 -15.65 6.15
N ASP A 2 -19.91 -15.10 7.08
CA ASP A 2 -21.24 -14.56 6.78
C ASP A 2 -21.14 -13.17 6.12
N ALA A 3 -22.24 -12.71 5.52
CA ALA A 3 -22.27 -11.47 4.76
C ALA A 3 -22.00 -10.22 5.60
N GLU A 4 -22.34 -10.22 6.89
CA GLU A 4 -22.08 -9.08 7.78
C GLU A 4 -20.58 -8.97 8.10
N THR A 5 -19.96 -10.11 8.43
CA THR A 5 -18.51 -10.21 8.63
C THR A 5 -17.73 -9.83 7.37
N ALA A 6 -18.19 -10.28 6.19
CA ALA A 6 -17.58 -9.93 4.90
C ALA A 6 -17.63 -8.42 4.64
N LYS A 7 -18.79 -7.76 4.83
CA LYS A 7 -18.92 -6.29 4.69
C LYS A 7 -18.01 -5.55 5.67
N ALA A 8 -17.92 -6.02 6.92
CA ALA A 8 -17.06 -5.41 7.92
C ALA A 8 -15.58 -5.53 7.55
N LEU A 9 -15.12 -6.70 7.08
CA LEU A 9 -13.75 -6.91 6.64
C LEU A 9 -13.41 -6.06 5.42
N ARG A 10 -14.30 -6.03 4.42
CA ARG A 10 -14.18 -5.16 3.23
C ARG A 10 -14.03 -3.69 3.61
N GLY A 11 -14.89 -3.21 4.51
CA GLY A 11 -14.84 -1.83 5.01
C GLY A 11 -13.54 -1.51 5.75
N ARG A 12 -13.02 -2.46 6.54
CA ARG A 12 -11.72 -2.32 7.22
C ARG A 12 -10.57 -2.24 6.23
N ALA A 13 -10.56 -3.10 5.21
CA ALA A 13 -9.53 -3.10 4.17
C ALA A 13 -9.54 -1.77 3.38
N LYS A 14 -10.72 -1.25 3.02
CA LYS A 14 -10.86 0.10 2.42
C LYS A 14 -10.28 1.19 3.31
N ALA A 15 -10.63 1.19 4.60
CA ALA A 15 -10.10 2.17 5.54
C ALA A 15 -8.58 2.04 5.75
N ALA A 16 -8.04 0.82 5.68
CA ALA A 16 -6.60 0.57 5.77
C ALA A 16 -5.88 1.10 4.52
N LEU A 17 -6.39 0.84 3.32
CA LEU A 17 -5.87 1.38 2.07
C LEU A 17 -5.85 2.91 2.08
N THR A 18 -6.96 3.55 2.47
CA THR A 18 -7.02 5.02 2.59
C THR A 18 -5.99 5.57 3.57
N ARG A 19 -5.76 4.89 4.70
CA ARG A 19 -4.71 5.30 5.65
C ARG A 19 -3.31 5.15 5.09
N THR A 20 -3.05 4.13 4.28
CA THR A 20 -1.76 3.97 3.58
C THR A 20 -1.58 5.04 2.52
N LYS A 21 -2.61 5.38 1.74
CA LYS A 21 -2.59 6.49 0.78
C LYS A 21 -2.32 7.83 1.48
N ASN A 22 -3.03 8.13 2.56
CA ASN A 22 -2.82 9.35 3.32
C ASN A 22 -1.45 9.41 4.03
N PHE A 23 -0.79 8.28 4.24
CA PHE A 23 0.56 8.24 4.77
C PHE A 23 1.56 8.76 3.73
N ILE A 24 1.46 8.29 2.48
CA ILE A 24 2.37 8.69 1.40
C ILE A 24 2.12 10.09 0.84
N GLU A 25 0.92 10.64 1.00
CA GLU A 25 0.55 11.98 0.48
C GLU A 25 0.88 13.13 1.47
N LYS A 26 1.53 12.84 2.60
CA LYS A 26 2.00 13.88 3.53
C LYS A 26 3.35 14.40 3.11
N ASP A 27 3.39 15.68 2.70
CA ASP A 27 4.58 16.36 2.16
C ASP A 27 5.79 16.41 3.13
N ASP A 28 5.56 16.31 4.44
CA ASP A 28 6.63 16.42 5.47
C ASP A 28 7.19 15.08 5.96
N GLN A 29 6.82 13.94 5.35
CA GLN A 29 7.29 12.64 5.83
C GLN A 29 8.71 12.31 5.36
N ILE A 30 9.62 12.14 6.33
CA ILE A 30 10.89 11.46 6.13
C ILE A 30 10.61 9.96 6.14
N PHE A 31 10.65 9.35 4.96
CA PHE A 31 10.54 7.91 4.82
C PHE A 31 11.91 7.24 4.99
N ASN A 32 11.96 6.15 5.75
CA ASN A 32 13.09 5.23 5.70
C ASN A 32 12.72 3.97 4.89
N LYS A 33 13.75 3.26 4.41
CA LYS A 33 13.58 2.08 3.55
C LYS A 33 12.72 0.99 4.19
N ASN A 34 12.91 0.75 5.48
CA ASN A 34 12.21 -0.30 6.22
C ASN A 34 10.73 0.02 6.38
N ASP A 35 10.39 1.28 6.67
CA ASP A 35 9.01 1.73 6.80
C ASP A 35 8.25 1.56 5.50
N ILE A 36 8.85 1.93 4.36
CA ILE A 36 8.22 1.76 3.06
C ILE A 36 8.06 0.28 2.70
N SER A 37 9.07 -0.55 2.98
CA SER A 37 9.00 -2.00 2.73
C SER A 37 7.89 -2.65 3.57
N ASN A 38 7.82 -2.31 4.86
CA ASN A 38 6.75 -2.75 5.76
C ASN A 38 5.36 -2.28 5.29
N LYS A 39 5.26 -1.09 4.68
CA LYS A 39 3.99 -0.59 4.13
C LYS A 39 3.58 -1.33 2.87
N LEU A 40 4.53 -1.70 2.00
CA LEU A 40 4.27 -2.53 0.83
C LEU A 40 3.76 -3.91 1.24
N GLU A 41 4.40 -4.58 2.20
CA GLU A 41 3.92 -5.88 2.70
C GLU A 41 2.51 -5.80 3.27
N LYS A 42 2.23 -4.76 4.08
CA LYS A 42 0.88 -4.53 4.63
C LYS A 42 -0.15 -4.23 3.54
N LEU A 43 0.26 -3.58 2.45
CA LEU A 43 -0.63 -3.26 1.34
C LEU A 43 -1.11 -4.53 0.61
N GLU A 44 -0.23 -5.51 0.41
CA GLU A 44 -0.60 -6.80 -0.18
C GLU A 44 -1.53 -7.62 0.74
N LEU A 45 -1.30 -7.55 2.05
CA LEU A 45 -2.21 -8.16 3.03
C LEU A 45 -3.60 -7.53 2.96
N ILE A 46 -3.67 -6.20 2.90
CA ILE A 46 -4.93 -5.45 2.75
C ILE A 46 -5.67 -5.85 1.46
N TYR A 47 -4.94 -6.07 0.36
CA TYR A 47 -5.55 -6.53 -0.89
C TYR A 47 -6.13 -7.94 -0.77
N THR A 48 -5.37 -8.86 -0.17
CA THR A 48 -5.83 -10.23 0.05
C THR A 48 -7.06 -10.28 0.96
N GLU A 49 -7.07 -9.50 2.03
CA GLU A 49 -8.22 -9.39 2.94
C GLU A 49 -9.46 -8.82 2.24
N PHE A 50 -9.27 -7.83 1.35
CA PHE A 50 -10.36 -7.26 0.57
C PHE A 50 -10.92 -8.27 -0.44
N ASP A 51 -10.05 -8.93 -1.22
CA ASP A 51 -10.44 -9.92 -2.24
C ASP A 51 -11.28 -11.04 -1.63
N GLN A 52 -10.82 -11.61 -0.51
CA GLN A 52 -11.56 -12.63 0.23
C GLN A 52 -12.91 -12.12 0.77
N ALA A 53 -12.96 -10.87 1.23
CA ALA A 53 -14.17 -10.25 1.74
C ALA A 53 -15.19 -9.97 0.63
N ASP A 54 -14.73 -9.48 -0.52
CA ASP A 54 -15.57 -9.12 -1.65
C ASP A 54 -16.10 -10.37 -2.36
N ALA A 55 -15.29 -11.41 -2.52
CA ALA A 55 -15.69 -12.70 -3.07
C ALA A 55 -16.76 -13.44 -2.23
N ALA A 56 -16.89 -13.10 -0.94
CA ALA A 56 -17.92 -13.65 -0.07
C ALA A 56 -19.28 -12.91 -0.18
N LEU A 57 -19.34 -11.84 -0.96
CA LEU A 57 -20.55 -11.04 -1.20
C LEU A 57 -21.13 -11.34 -2.59
N PRO A 58 -22.41 -11.00 -2.84
CA PRO A 58 -22.99 -11.10 -4.17
C PRO A 58 -22.22 -10.27 -5.19
N PHE A 59 -22.07 -10.77 -6.42
CA PHE A 59 -21.31 -10.14 -7.49
C PHE A 59 -21.77 -8.71 -7.78
N GLU A 60 -23.07 -8.43 -7.69
CA GLU A 60 -23.65 -7.09 -7.89
C GLU A 60 -23.22 -6.07 -6.83
N SER A 61 -22.69 -6.54 -5.69
CA SER A 61 -22.14 -5.71 -4.63
C SER A 61 -20.61 -5.59 -4.69
N SER A 62 -19.96 -6.20 -5.70
CA SER A 62 -18.50 -6.21 -5.87
C SER A 62 -17.97 -4.79 -5.98
N GLU A 63 -16.90 -4.51 -5.23
CA GLU A 63 -16.16 -3.24 -5.27
C GLU A 63 -14.69 -3.47 -5.70
N MET A 64 -14.37 -4.68 -6.16
CA MET A 64 -13.01 -5.12 -6.50
C MET A 64 -12.29 -4.21 -7.48
N GLU A 65 -12.92 -3.82 -8.59
CA GLU A 65 -12.25 -3.00 -9.63
C GLU A 65 -11.78 -1.64 -9.08
N GLU A 66 -12.65 -0.94 -8.33
CA GLU A 66 -12.31 0.36 -7.74
C GLU A 66 -11.21 0.21 -6.67
N PHE A 67 -11.30 -0.85 -5.87
CA PHE A 67 -10.32 -1.13 -4.83
C PHE A 67 -8.94 -1.47 -5.43
N GLU A 68 -8.92 -2.31 -6.45
CA GLU A 68 -7.72 -2.77 -7.15
C GLU A 68 -6.98 -1.59 -7.81
N ALA A 69 -7.69 -0.70 -8.49
CA ALA A 69 -7.10 0.49 -9.08
C ALA A 69 -6.40 1.36 -8.01
N LYS A 70 -7.05 1.60 -6.87
CA LYS A 70 -6.47 2.36 -5.75
C LYS A 70 -5.28 1.64 -5.10
N HIS A 71 -5.36 0.32 -5.00
CA HIS A 71 -4.28 -0.52 -4.48
C HIS A 71 -3.02 -0.37 -5.34
N TYR A 72 -3.12 -0.57 -6.65
CA TYR A 72 -1.97 -0.46 -7.55
C TYR A 72 -1.41 0.96 -7.66
N GLU A 73 -2.26 1.99 -7.65
CA GLU A 73 -1.81 3.38 -7.58
C GLU A 73 -0.95 3.62 -6.32
N THR A 74 -1.44 3.16 -5.17
CA THR A 74 -0.74 3.31 -3.88
C THR A 74 0.57 2.52 -3.86
N LYS A 75 0.57 1.30 -4.40
CA LYS A 75 1.76 0.45 -4.53
C LYS A 75 2.83 1.10 -5.38
N ALA A 76 2.46 1.63 -6.55
CA ALA A 76 3.40 2.30 -7.45
C ALA A 76 4.07 3.52 -6.78
N LYS A 77 3.29 4.33 -6.04
CA LYS A 77 3.85 5.47 -5.27
C LYS A 77 4.84 5.01 -4.19
N LEU A 78 4.51 3.98 -3.42
CA LEU A 78 5.42 3.41 -2.41
C LEU A 78 6.71 2.85 -3.04
N GLN A 79 6.61 2.15 -4.16
CA GLN A 79 7.77 1.63 -4.90
C GLN A 79 8.67 2.75 -5.41
N ASN A 80 8.08 3.83 -5.95
CA ASN A 80 8.83 5.00 -6.39
C ASN A 80 9.59 5.66 -5.23
N ILE A 81 8.96 5.81 -4.06
CA ILE A 81 9.64 6.33 -2.85
C ILE A 81 10.80 5.40 -2.46
N LEU A 82 10.59 4.08 -2.46
CA LEU A 82 11.61 3.10 -2.11
C LEU A 82 12.83 3.15 -3.05
N GLU A 83 12.56 3.30 -4.35
CA GLU A 83 13.60 3.43 -5.37
C GLU A 83 14.40 4.72 -5.18
N ASN A 84 13.73 5.86 -4.97
CA ASN A 84 14.39 7.14 -4.70
C ASN A 84 15.27 7.12 -3.44
N LEU A 85 14.81 6.44 -2.37
CA LEU A 85 15.62 6.23 -1.17
C LEU A 85 16.86 5.40 -1.45
N SER A 86 16.72 4.34 -2.26
CA SER A 86 17.84 3.46 -2.63
C SER A 86 18.87 4.18 -3.51
N VAL A 87 18.43 5.02 -4.45
CA VAL A 87 19.31 5.86 -5.28
C VAL A 87 20.11 6.84 -4.41
N ARG A 88 19.48 7.51 -3.44
CA ARG A 88 20.18 8.44 -2.54
C ARG A 88 21.31 7.74 -1.77
N THR A 89 21.07 6.55 -1.23
CA THR A 89 22.10 5.78 -0.52
C THR A 89 23.30 5.44 -1.42
N ASN A 90 23.07 5.10 -2.69
CA ASN A 90 24.15 4.79 -3.63
C ASN A 90 24.97 6.02 -4.03
N VAL A 91 24.35 7.20 -4.15
CA VAL A 91 25.08 8.44 -4.46
C VAL A 91 26.02 8.82 -3.31
N TYR A 92 25.58 8.74 -2.04
CA TYR A 92 26.46 9.01 -0.90
C TYR A 92 27.64 8.04 -0.80
N ASN A 93 27.44 6.76 -1.09
CA ASN A 93 28.53 5.78 -1.06
C ASN A 93 29.56 5.97 -2.18
N ASN A 94 29.14 6.49 -3.34
CA ASN A 94 30.06 6.75 -4.47
C ASN A 94 30.79 8.10 -4.37
N SER A 95 30.34 9.03 -3.52
CA SER A 95 30.99 10.34 -3.34
C SER A 95 32.08 10.35 -2.27
N SER A 96 32.22 9.30 -1.46
CA SER A 96 33.27 9.20 -0.41
C SER A 96 34.55 8.49 -0.89
N GLY A 97 34.65 8.15 -2.18
CA GLY A 97 35.76 7.39 -2.76
C GLY A 97 36.83 8.20 -3.48
N VAL A 98 36.90 9.53 -3.30
CA VAL A 98 37.96 10.36 -3.90
C VAL A 98 38.68 11.11 -2.78
N PHE A 99 39.68 10.45 -2.19
CA PHE A 99 40.79 11.08 -1.49
C PHE A 99 42.06 10.82 -2.28
#